data_AF-A0A3B9JBN4-F1
#
_entry.id   AF-A0A3B9JBN4-F1
#
_cell.length_a   1.000
_cell.length_b   1.000
_cell.length_c   1.000
_cell.angle_alpha   90.00
_cell.angle_beta   90.00
_cell.angle_gamma   90.00
#
_symmetry.space_group_name_H-M   'P 1'
#
loop_
_entity.id
_entity.type
_entity.pdbx_description
1 polymer ?
#
loop_
_entity_poly.entity_id
_entity_poly.type
_entity_poly.pdbx_seq_one_letter_code
_entity_poly.pdbx_strand_id
1 'polypeptide(L)'
;MTTNHHDPIVFRSAADAETFNEPMAQLDAALTAQATAIATAEGEIDTLQGEMSAAQGSISTLQGDMSTAQGNISTLQGDMSTAQGNISTLQGDMSTAQGNISTLQGEMSTAQGDISTLQGDVSAAQGDIVSIYTLLDSLTVASSLPHFGRLTLQSGKPIPDAPVGDTSLIYFTPYLGNLLQIDGQLIEFTEFSLNIESVEEENAYDVYLCYETIEGERTYYIGYGPAWATLNSRGTGVNTAELTLDGGVYVNKYAMNLTCGAAETDVAVGAGQAKYLGSFLSTDGGPGSPTGVGKTADDATRGYLFNAYNQVERQLQLYTENEHSYESGSMRDWNGTRETQLSVIIGLENQHAELFVNASALQMNNIQIQVEDNSDLENFTMLGKFAAEEYKSAGGKVTCAVGVNNAIVREAGASGGYAITARAAMFTMR
;
A
#
# COMPACT_ATOMS: atom_id res chain seq x y z
N MET A 1 -141.37 99.78 107.13
CA MET A 1 -142.41 98.94 106.48
C MET A 1 -142.11 99.00 104.98
N THR A 2 -141.25 98.16 104.40
CA THR A 2 -141.44 96.75 103.95
C THR A 2 -142.63 96.54 103.00
N THR A 3 -142.34 96.32 101.71
CA THR A 3 -142.93 95.23 100.92
C THR A 3 -141.89 94.74 99.91
N ASN A 4 -141.65 93.43 99.92
CA ASN A 4 -140.79 92.68 99.00
C ASN A 4 -141.31 92.78 97.56
N HIS A 5 -140.40 92.89 96.59
CA HIS A 5 -140.60 92.33 95.25
C HIS A 5 -139.45 91.36 94.98
N HIS A 6 -139.75 90.07 95.04
CA HIS A 6 -138.91 89.03 94.48
C HIS A 6 -139.18 88.99 92.97
N ASP A 7 -138.19 89.33 92.16
CA ASP A 7 -138.15 88.85 90.78
C ASP A 7 -137.42 87.50 90.75
N PRO A 8 -137.99 86.47 90.09
CA PRO A 8 -137.49 85.11 90.16
C PRO A 8 -136.21 84.93 89.36
N ILE A 9 -135.28 84.17 89.92
CA ILE A 9 -134.13 83.61 89.21
C ILE A 9 -134.67 82.60 88.20
N VAL A 10 -134.72 82.99 86.93
CA VAL A 10 -134.93 82.06 85.81
C VAL A 10 -133.62 81.32 85.59
N PHE A 11 -133.58 80.04 85.96
CA PHE A 11 -132.50 79.13 85.55
C PHE A 11 -132.51 79.03 84.01
N ARG A 12 -131.53 79.65 83.34
CA ARG A 12 -131.23 79.45 81.92
C ARG A 12 -130.43 78.15 81.74
N SER A 13 -130.87 77.05 82.33
CA SER A 13 -130.08 75.82 82.46
C SER A 13 -129.79 75.09 81.14
N ALA A 14 -130.56 75.34 80.08
CA ALA A 14 -130.33 74.73 78.77
C ALA A 14 -129.40 75.57 77.87
N ALA A 15 -129.53 76.91 77.89
CA ALA A 15 -128.72 77.79 77.04
C ALA A 15 -127.26 77.87 77.49
N ASP A 16 -127.01 77.88 78.81
CA ASP A 16 -125.65 77.92 79.35
C ASP A 16 -124.91 76.58 79.13
N ALA A 17 -125.64 75.47 79.07
CA ALA A 17 -125.09 74.15 78.73
C ALA A 17 -124.73 74.06 77.23
N GLU A 18 -125.58 74.58 76.32
CA GLU A 18 -125.26 74.69 74.90
C GLU A 18 -124.06 75.62 74.64
N THR A 19 -123.94 76.71 75.40
CA THR A 19 -122.82 77.67 75.29
C THR A 19 -121.46 77.07 75.68
N PHE A 20 -121.45 76.09 76.60
CA PHE A 20 -120.24 75.34 76.98
C PHE A 20 -119.97 74.14 76.05
N ASN A 21 -121.01 73.59 75.41
CA ASN A 21 -120.91 72.42 74.54
C ASN A 21 -120.11 72.70 73.25
N GLU A 22 -120.23 73.91 72.70
CA GLU A 22 -119.54 74.32 71.46
C GLU A 22 -118.00 74.42 71.63
N PRO A 23 -117.43 75.14 72.62
CA PRO A 23 -115.99 75.13 72.89
C PRO A 23 -115.45 73.74 73.25
N MET A 24 -116.24 72.93 73.96
CA MET A 24 -115.87 71.56 74.33
C MET A 24 -115.79 70.66 73.09
N ALA A 25 -116.75 70.78 72.15
CA ALA A 25 -116.72 70.09 70.87
C ALA A 25 -115.54 70.54 69.98
N GLN A 26 -115.20 71.84 70.00
CA GLN A 26 -114.02 72.36 69.30
C GLN A 26 -112.70 71.85 69.90
N LEU A 27 -112.60 71.75 71.22
CA LEU A 27 -111.44 71.17 71.89
C LEU A 27 -111.29 69.67 71.57
N ASP A 28 -112.39 68.93 71.55
CA ASP A 28 -112.41 67.50 71.20
C ASP A 28 -112.00 67.27 69.74
N ALA A 29 -112.49 68.12 68.83
CA ALA A 29 -112.06 68.13 67.43
C ALA A 29 -110.57 68.46 67.28
N ALA A 30 -110.05 69.44 68.03
CA ALA A 30 -108.64 69.80 68.02
C ALA A 30 -107.75 68.69 68.60
N LEU A 31 -108.19 68.03 69.68
CA LEU A 31 -107.50 66.89 70.28
C LEU A 31 -107.47 65.70 69.32
N THR A 32 -108.58 65.43 68.64
CA THR A 32 -108.67 64.39 67.60
C THR A 32 -107.76 64.69 66.41
N ALA A 33 -107.72 65.94 65.96
CA ALA A 33 -106.81 66.38 64.89
C ALA A 33 -105.34 66.24 65.31
N GLN A 34 -105.01 66.59 66.56
CA GLN A 34 -103.66 66.44 67.09
C GLN A 34 -103.27 64.97 67.25
N ALA A 35 -104.18 64.10 67.72
CA ALA A 35 -103.96 62.66 67.77
C ALA A 35 -103.72 62.07 66.37
N THR A 36 -104.45 62.54 65.36
CA THR A 36 -104.27 62.13 63.96
C THR A 36 -102.92 62.59 63.41
N ALA A 37 -102.50 63.82 63.71
CA ALA A 37 -101.20 64.35 63.32
C ALA A 37 -100.04 63.59 63.98
N ILE A 38 -100.18 63.23 65.26
CA ILE A 38 -99.21 62.38 65.99
C ILE A 38 -99.11 61.02 65.31
N ALA A 39 -100.24 60.34 65.05
CA ALA A 39 -100.24 59.04 64.39
C ALA A 39 -99.62 59.09 62.98
N THR A 40 -99.81 60.20 62.26
CA THR A 40 -99.18 60.42 60.94
C THR A 40 -97.65 60.58 61.09
N ALA A 41 -97.21 61.40 62.05
CA ALA A 41 -95.79 61.60 62.34
C ALA A 41 -95.10 60.30 62.82
N GLU A 42 -95.79 59.49 63.63
CA GLU A 42 -95.32 58.16 64.03
C GLU A 42 -95.13 57.24 62.81
N GLY A 43 -96.07 57.22 61.87
CA GLY A 43 -95.94 56.47 60.63
C GLY A 43 -94.80 56.95 59.72
N GLU A 44 -94.57 58.27 59.64
CA GLU A 44 -93.41 58.84 58.94
C GLU A 44 -92.09 58.46 59.61
N ILE A 45 -92.04 58.49 60.95
CA ILE A 45 -90.87 58.05 61.73
C ILE A 45 -90.56 56.57 61.47
N ASP A 46 -91.56 55.70 61.51
CA ASP A 46 -91.39 54.27 61.24
C ASP A 46 -90.87 54.03 59.81
N THR A 47 -91.38 54.78 58.83
CA THR A 47 -90.91 54.74 57.44
C THR A 47 -89.44 55.15 57.35
N LEU A 48 -89.07 56.27 57.95
CA LEU A 48 -87.68 56.77 57.99
C LEU A 48 -86.74 55.79 58.71
N GLN A 49 -87.19 55.12 59.77
CA GLN A 49 -86.41 54.08 60.45
C GLN A 49 -86.17 52.87 59.54
N GLY A 50 -87.18 52.47 58.76
CA GLY A 50 -87.05 51.42 57.74
C GLY A 50 -86.04 51.79 56.65
N GLU A 51 -86.14 53.00 56.10
CA GLU A 51 -85.19 53.53 55.12
C GLU A 51 -83.76 53.62 55.66
N MET A 52 -83.60 54.07 56.91
CA MET A 52 -82.30 54.13 57.59
C MET A 52 -81.68 52.74 57.74
N SER A 53 -82.48 51.74 58.12
CA SER A 53 -82.03 50.35 58.26
C SER A 53 -81.60 49.76 56.89
N ALA A 54 -82.36 50.03 55.83
CA ALA A 54 -82.02 49.61 54.47
C ALA A 54 -80.75 50.29 53.95
N ALA A 55 -80.57 51.58 54.23
CA ALA A 55 -79.35 52.32 53.91
C ALA A 55 -78.14 51.77 54.66
N GLN A 56 -78.27 51.44 55.94
CA GLN A 56 -77.21 50.78 56.73
C GLN A 56 -76.81 49.43 56.14
N GLY A 57 -77.79 48.59 55.76
CA GLY A 57 -77.51 47.31 55.08
C GLY A 57 -76.77 47.49 53.75
N SER A 58 -77.15 48.51 52.97
CA SER A 58 -76.46 48.85 51.71
C SER A 58 -75.02 49.31 51.94
N ILE A 59 -74.79 50.13 52.97
CA ILE A 59 -73.44 50.57 53.38
C ILE A 59 -72.57 49.37 53.77
N SER A 60 -73.10 48.44 54.59
CA SER A 60 -72.36 47.24 54.99
C SER A 60 -72.00 46.35 53.80
N THR A 61 -72.90 46.23 52.81
CA THR A 61 -72.64 45.48 51.57
C THR A 61 -71.51 46.14 50.76
N LEU A 62 -71.58 47.46 50.55
CA LEU A 62 -70.55 48.21 49.84
C LEU A 62 -69.18 48.16 50.55
N GLN A 63 -69.16 48.12 51.88
CA GLN A 63 -67.92 47.92 52.66
C GLN A 63 -67.31 46.53 52.44
N GLY A 64 -68.15 45.49 52.35
CA GLY A 64 -67.73 44.12 52.01
C GLY A 64 -67.17 44.02 50.58
N ASP A 65 -67.84 44.63 49.61
CA ASP A 65 -67.39 44.69 48.21
C ASP A 65 -66.05 45.44 48.10
N MET A 66 -65.91 46.56 48.83
CA MET A 66 -64.67 47.33 48.87
C MET A 66 -63.50 46.52 49.44
N SER A 67 -63.74 45.76 50.51
CA SER A 67 -62.72 44.88 51.10
C SER A 67 -62.31 43.75 50.16
N THR A 68 -63.28 43.16 49.44
CA THR A 68 -63.02 42.14 48.41
C THR A 68 -62.21 42.71 47.25
N ALA A 69 -62.57 43.89 46.76
CA ALA A 69 -61.85 44.57 45.70
C ALA A 69 -60.40 44.91 46.11
N GLN A 70 -60.19 45.35 47.36
CA GLN A 70 -58.85 45.60 47.92
C GLN A 70 -58.02 44.30 47.95
N GLY A 71 -58.61 43.18 48.38
CA GLY A 71 -57.95 41.88 48.35
C GLY A 71 -57.51 41.47 46.94
N ASN A 72 -58.41 41.60 45.95
CA ASN A 72 -58.10 41.31 44.55
C ASN A 72 -56.98 42.20 43.99
N ILE A 73 -56.97 43.49 44.33
CA ILE A 73 -55.90 44.42 43.94
C ILE A 73 -54.57 43.97 44.51
N SER A 74 -54.52 43.58 45.80
CA SER A 74 -53.28 43.07 46.42
C SER A 74 -52.77 41.80 45.76
N THR A 75 -53.66 40.85 45.40
CA THR A 75 -53.27 39.65 44.65
C THR A 75 -52.69 40.00 43.28
N LEU A 76 -53.36 40.87 42.51
CA LEU A 76 -52.88 41.31 41.20
C LEU A 76 -51.53 42.03 41.27
N GLN A 77 -51.27 42.81 42.33
CA GLN A 77 -49.98 43.44 42.56
C GLN A 77 -48.86 42.41 42.85
N GLY A 78 -49.19 41.35 43.58
CA GLY A 78 -48.29 40.22 43.81
C GLY A 78 -47.96 39.50 42.50
N ASP A 79 -48.97 39.13 41.72
CA ASP A 79 -48.81 38.46 40.43
C ASP A 79 -47.98 39.31 39.44
N MET A 80 -48.21 40.63 39.41
CA MET A 80 -47.43 41.55 38.57
C MET A 80 -45.95 41.58 38.97
N SER A 81 -45.67 41.56 40.27
CA SER A 81 -44.30 41.53 40.80
C SER A 81 -43.59 40.20 40.44
N THR A 82 -44.29 39.07 40.55
CA THR A 82 -43.78 37.77 40.11
C THR A 82 -43.52 37.74 38.60
N ALA A 83 -44.43 38.27 37.79
CA ALA A 83 -44.25 38.36 36.35
C ALA A 83 -43.04 39.22 35.95
N GLN A 84 -42.82 40.36 36.63
CA GLN A 84 -41.65 41.21 36.43
C GLN A 84 -40.34 40.51 36.81
N GLY A 85 -40.34 39.72 37.88
CA GLY A 85 -39.22 38.85 38.25
C GLY A 85 -38.88 37.85 37.14
N ASN A 86 -39.89 37.12 36.65
CA ASN A 86 -39.71 36.14 35.58
C ASN A 86 -39.19 36.77 34.27
N ILE A 87 -39.70 37.95 33.90
CA ILE A 87 -39.21 38.70 32.73
C ILE A 87 -37.72 39.05 32.90
N SER A 88 -37.32 39.50 34.09
CA SER A 88 -35.92 39.85 34.37
C SER A 88 -35.00 38.64 34.27
N THR A 89 -35.44 37.48 34.78
CA THR A 89 -34.70 36.21 34.63
C THR A 89 -34.56 35.81 33.16
N LEU A 90 -35.65 35.84 32.39
CA LEU A 90 -35.62 35.50 30.95
C LEU A 90 -34.71 36.44 30.15
N GLN A 91 -34.63 37.72 30.51
CA GLN A 91 -33.69 38.67 29.90
C GLN A 91 -32.23 38.33 30.21
N GLY A 92 -31.95 37.86 31.43
CA GLY A 92 -30.63 37.36 31.81
C GLY A 92 -30.23 36.09 31.06
N ASP A 93 -31.16 35.14 30.93
CA ASP A 93 -30.95 33.90 30.18
C ASP A 93 -30.70 34.17 28.70
N MET A 94 -31.47 35.09 28.11
CA MET A 94 -31.30 35.51 26.72
C MET A 94 -29.92 36.16 26.49
N SER A 95 -29.48 37.02 27.42
CA SER A 95 -28.15 37.65 27.34
C SER A 95 -27.03 36.62 27.43
N THR A 96 -27.18 35.61 28.30
CA THR A 96 -26.22 34.50 28.43
C THR A 96 -26.17 33.66 27.16
N ALA A 97 -27.33 33.32 26.59
CA ALA A 97 -27.42 32.58 25.34
C ALA A 97 -26.76 33.35 24.17
N GLN A 98 -26.97 34.66 24.09
CA GLN A 98 -26.33 35.53 23.08
C GLN A 98 -24.80 35.51 23.21
N GLY A 99 -24.29 35.53 24.44
CA GLY A 99 -22.86 35.39 24.74
C GLY A 99 -22.30 34.04 24.26
N ASN A 100 -22.97 32.94 24.58
CA ASN A 100 -22.57 31.60 24.15
C ASN A 100 -22.56 31.47 22.62
N ILE A 101 -23.55 32.03 21.92
CA ILE A 101 -23.58 32.05 20.45
C ILE A 101 -22.38 32.79 19.88
N SER A 102 -22.02 33.94 20.49
CA SER A 102 -20.86 34.72 20.05
C SER A 102 -19.54 33.97 20.25
N THR A 103 -19.40 33.25 21.36
CA THR A 103 -18.23 32.38 21.61
C THR A 103 -18.15 31.25 20.59
N LEU A 104 -19.25 30.54 20.32
CA LEU A 104 -19.30 29.47 19.32
C LEU A 104 -18.97 29.96 17.90
N GLN A 105 -19.38 31.18 17.55
CA GLN A 105 -19.02 31.81 16.27
C GLN A 105 -17.51 32.09 16.18
N GLY A 106 -16.89 32.49 17.29
CA GLY A 106 -15.43 32.65 17.39
C GLY A 106 -14.70 31.32 17.22
N GLU A 107 -15.13 30.28 17.93
CA GLU A 107 -14.56 28.93 17.83
C GLU A 107 -14.68 28.37 16.41
N MET A 108 -15.83 28.55 15.76
CA MET A 108 -16.04 28.15 14.36
C MET A 108 -15.07 28.86 13.40
N SER A 109 -14.83 30.16 13.62
CA SER A 109 -13.90 30.94 12.80
C SER A 109 -12.45 30.45 12.96
N THR A 110 -12.04 30.12 14.18
CA THR A 110 -10.72 29.52 14.46
C THR A 110 -10.58 28.17 13.76
N ALA A 111 -11.57 27.28 13.91
CA ALA A 111 -11.54 25.96 13.27
C ALA A 111 -11.47 26.06 11.73
N GLN A 112 -12.13 27.04 11.12
CA GLN A 112 -12.05 27.32 9.69
C GLN A 112 -10.62 27.71 9.25
N GLY A 113 -9.91 28.49 10.09
CA GLY A 113 -8.51 28.86 9.89
C GLY A 113 -7.56 27.67 9.99
N ASP A 114 -7.78 26.79 10.98
CA ASP A 114 -6.99 25.57 11.16
C ASP A 114 -7.16 24.61 9.97
N ILE A 115 -8.39 24.43 9.48
CA ILE A 115 -8.68 23.64 8.27
C ILE A 115 -7.94 24.20 7.06
N SER A 116 -7.93 25.52 6.89
CA SER A 116 -7.24 26.17 5.76
C SER A 116 -5.72 25.96 5.83
N THR A 117 -5.14 25.98 7.03
CA THR A 117 -3.72 25.70 7.27
C THR A 117 -3.39 24.24 6.91
N LEU A 118 -4.18 23.30 7.41
CA LEU A 118 -4.03 21.86 7.10
C LEU A 118 -4.12 21.58 5.59
N GLN A 119 -5.02 22.27 4.87
CA GLN A 119 -5.11 22.15 3.41
C GLN A 119 -3.83 22.63 2.71
N GLY A 120 -3.20 23.70 3.22
CA GLY A 120 -1.89 24.17 2.77
C GLY A 120 -0.80 23.13 2.99
N ASP A 121 -0.73 22.55 4.19
CA ASP A 121 0.25 21.50 4.54
C ASP A 121 0.08 20.25 3.68
N VAL A 122 -1.16 19.81 3.43
CA VAL A 122 -1.46 18.69 2.53
C VAL A 122 -0.99 18.98 1.10
N SER A 123 -1.20 20.20 0.62
CA SER A 123 -0.76 20.60 -0.73
C SER A 123 0.77 20.62 -0.84
N ALA A 124 1.46 21.08 0.20
CA ALA A 124 2.92 21.05 0.26
C ALA A 124 3.45 19.61 0.27
N ALA A 125 2.89 18.73 1.12
CA ALA A 125 3.26 17.32 1.16
C ALA A 125 3.00 16.61 -0.18
N GLN A 126 1.93 16.95 -0.89
CA GLN A 126 1.69 16.45 -2.25
C GLN A 126 2.77 16.90 -3.23
N GLY A 127 3.23 18.16 -3.14
CA GLY A 127 4.35 18.68 -3.93
C GLY A 127 5.66 17.95 -3.63
N ASP A 128 5.94 17.67 -2.35
CA ASP A 128 7.11 16.88 -1.93
C ASP A 128 7.04 15.46 -2.48
N ILE A 129 5.88 14.81 -2.40
CA ILE A 129 5.65 13.47 -2.97
C ILE A 129 5.93 13.46 -4.48
N VAL A 130 5.43 14.44 -5.22
CA VAL A 130 5.71 14.58 -6.66
C VAL A 130 7.22 14.74 -6.91
N SER A 131 7.90 15.56 -6.11
CA SER A 131 9.34 15.78 -6.23
C SER A 131 10.14 14.51 -5.90
N ILE A 132 9.69 13.71 -4.94
CA ILE A 132 10.29 12.40 -4.63
C ILE A 132 10.07 11.44 -5.80
N TYR A 133 8.88 11.42 -6.41
CA TYR A 133 8.62 10.58 -7.57
C TYR A 133 9.48 10.98 -8.78
N THR A 134 9.68 12.27 -9.05
CA THR A 134 10.57 12.71 -10.15
C THR A 134 12.03 12.41 -9.86
N LEU A 135 12.47 12.54 -8.59
CA LEU A 135 13.81 12.14 -8.17
C LEU A 135 13.99 10.62 -8.30
N LEU A 136 12.99 9.83 -7.93
CA LEU A 136 12.99 8.39 -8.09
C LEU A 136 13.04 8.01 -9.56
N ASP A 137 12.25 8.66 -10.42
CA ASP A 137 12.29 8.45 -11.87
C ASP A 137 13.70 8.72 -12.44
N SER A 138 14.31 9.83 -12.03
CA SER A 138 15.70 10.17 -12.40
C SER A 138 16.74 9.19 -11.85
N LEU A 139 16.47 8.54 -10.72
CA LEU A 139 17.34 7.53 -10.10
C LEU A 139 17.11 6.13 -10.67
N THR A 140 15.90 5.83 -11.15
CA THR A 140 15.56 4.59 -11.86
C THR A 140 16.12 4.56 -13.28
N VAL A 141 16.33 5.72 -13.91
CA VAL A 141 17.12 5.80 -15.16
C VAL A 141 18.60 5.45 -14.91
N ALA A 142 19.08 5.57 -13.66
CA ALA A 142 20.43 5.17 -13.27
C ALA A 142 20.54 3.71 -12.75
N SER A 143 19.44 2.97 -12.56
CA SER A 143 19.49 1.61 -12.00
C SER A 143 18.24 0.75 -12.26
N SER A 144 18.27 -0.13 -13.27
CA SER A 144 17.88 -1.55 -13.11
C SER A 144 17.89 -2.32 -14.43
N LEU A 145 18.88 -3.22 -14.53
CA LEU A 145 19.10 -4.30 -15.50
C LEU A 145 19.49 -3.88 -16.93
N PRO A 146 20.67 -4.32 -17.42
CA PRO A 146 21.26 -3.68 -18.59
C PRO A 146 20.50 -3.90 -19.88
N HIS A 147 19.75 -5.01 -20.01
CA HIS A 147 18.82 -5.22 -21.11
C HIS A 147 17.73 -6.19 -20.65
N PHE A 148 16.47 -5.97 -21.01
CA PHE A 148 15.39 -6.95 -20.83
C PHE A 148 15.51 -8.18 -21.75
N GLY A 149 16.67 -8.40 -22.39
CA GLY A 149 16.90 -9.51 -23.29
C GLY A 149 17.70 -10.65 -22.66
N ARG A 150 17.72 -11.79 -23.36
CA ARG A 150 18.49 -12.98 -23.00
C ARG A 150 19.09 -13.61 -24.26
N LEU A 151 20.32 -14.09 -24.16
CA LEU A 151 20.94 -14.92 -25.17
C LEU A 151 20.31 -16.32 -25.13
N THR A 152 19.96 -16.84 -26.31
CA THR A 152 19.34 -18.15 -26.49
C THR A 152 19.83 -18.81 -27.77
N LEU A 153 19.72 -20.13 -27.84
CA LEU A 153 20.02 -20.92 -29.04
C LEU A 153 18.76 -21.29 -29.85
N GLN A 154 17.58 -20.79 -29.44
CA GLN A 154 16.31 -21.02 -30.11
C GLN A 154 15.61 -19.70 -30.43
N SER A 155 15.30 -19.48 -31.71
CA SER A 155 14.62 -18.27 -32.19
C SER A 155 13.26 -18.06 -31.48
N GLY A 156 13.02 -16.83 -31.06
CA GLY A 156 11.83 -16.35 -30.38
C GLY A 156 11.65 -16.88 -28.96
N LYS A 157 12.67 -17.54 -28.39
CA LYS A 157 12.55 -18.28 -27.13
C LYS A 157 13.64 -17.88 -26.16
N PRO A 158 13.41 -16.92 -25.24
CA PRO A 158 14.41 -16.52 -24.25
C PRO A 158 14.85 -17.68 -23.36
N ILE A 159 13.95 -18.65 -23.14
CA ILE A 159 14.26 -19.94 -22.54
C ILE A 159 13.91 -21.00 -23.59
N PRO A 160 14.86 -21.81 -24.05
CA PRO A 160 14.57 -22.90 -24.97
C PRO A 160 13.51 -23.86 -24.40
N ASP A 161 12.60 -24.34 -25.24
CA ASP A 161 11.55 -25.30 -24.83
C ASP A 161 12.13 -26.72 -24.59
N ALA A 162 13.33 -26.98 -25.12
CA ALA A 162 14.06 -28.24 -25.01
C ALA A 162 15.58 -27.98 -25.06
N PRO A 163 16.41 -28.94 -24.59
CA PRO A 163 17.86 -28.93 -24.79
C PRO A 163 18.23 -28.68 -26.27
N VAL A 164 19.16 -27.76 -26.52
CA VAL A 164 19.61 -27.40 -27.87
C VAL A 164 21.03 -27.93 -28.08
N GLY A 165 21.20 -28.85 -29.02
CA GLY A 165 22.51 -29.35 -29.42
C GLY A 165 23.29 -28.34 -30.25
N ASP A 166 24.28 -28.82 -30.99
CA ASP A 166 25.22 -27.98 -31.74
C ASP A 166 24.52 -27.12 -32.82
N THR A 167 24.62 -25.80 -32.67
CA THR A 167 24.08 -24.79 -33.59
C THR A 167 25.08 -23.67 -33.80
N SER A 168 25.03 -23.03 -34.97
CA SER A 168 25.85 -21.85 -35.30
C SER A 168 25.11 -20.53 -35.14
N LEU A 169 23.87 -20.54 -34.61
CA LEU A 169 23.07 -19.35 -34.39
C LEU A 169 22.84 -19.10 -32.90
N ILE A 170 23.22 -17.91 -32.45
CA ILE A 170 22.87 -17.34 -31.15
C ILE A 170 21.88 -16.21 -31.38
N TYR A 171 20.81 -16.17 -30.60
CA TYR A 171 19.79 -15.12 -30.67
C TYR A 171 19.80 -14.29 -29.41
N PHE A 172 19.40 -13.03 -29.53
CA PHE A 172 19.09 -12.15 -28.41
C PHE A 172 17.63 -11.68 -28.52
N THR A 173 16.83 -12.10 -27.54
CA THR A 173 15.37 -11.93 -27.54
C THR A 173 14.91 -11.38 -26.19
N PRO A 174 13.79 -10.61 -26.10
CA PRO A 174 13.17 -10.24 -24.84
C PRO A 174 12.97 -11.44 -23.93
N TYR A 175 13.29 -11.27 -22.66
CA TYR A 175 13.03 -12.24 -21.59
C TYR A 175 11.55 -12.23 -21.18
N LEU A 176 10.93 -11.05 -21.15
CA LEU A 176 9.51 -10.87 -20.82
C LEU A 176 8.82 -9.96 -21.83
N GLY A 177 7.64 -10.37 -22.28
CA GLY A 177 6.84 -9.61 -23.26
C GLY A 177 7.51 -9.53 -24.63
N ASN A 178 7.33 -8.40 -25.30
CA ASN A 178 7.82 -8.13 -26.66
C ASN A 178 8.70 -6.86 -26.73
N LEU A 179 9.33 -6.45 -25.62
CA LEU A 179 10.12 -5.21 -25.56
C LEU A 179 11.55 -5.48 -25.07
N LEU A 180 12.55 -4.87 -25.72
CA LEU A 180 13.93 -4.81 -25.28
C LEU A 180 14.24 -3.41 -24.74
N GLN A 181 14.84 -3.31 -23.55
CA GLN A 181 15.44 -2.05 -23.08
C GLN A 181 16.86 -1.95 -23.57
N ILE A 182 17.15 -0.95 -24.42
CA ILE A 182 18.47 -0.65 -24.96
C ILE A 182 18.70 0.86 -24.84
N ASP A 183 19.81 1.28 -24.24
CA ASP A 183 20.14 2.70 -24.02
C ASP A 183 19.04 3.54 -23.35
N GLY A 184 18.23 2.92 -22.48
CA GLY A 184 17.12 3.59 -21.80
C GLY A 184 15.85 3.72 -22.64
N GLN A 185 15.83 3.19 -23.87
CA GLN A 185 14.65 3.14 -24.73
C GLN A 185 14.07 1.72 -24.77
N LEU A 186 12.74 1.62 -24.83
CA LEU A 186 12.04 0.37 -25.09
C LEU A 186 11.85 0.21 -26.61
N ILE A 187 12.38 -0.88 -27.16
CA ILE A 187 12.31 -1.23 -28.57
C ILE A 187 11.41 -2.46 -28.72
N GLU A 188 10.44 -2.40 -29.64
CA GLU A 188 9.54 -3.52 -29.94
C GLU A 188 10.27 -4.68 -30.62
N PHE A 189 9.82 -5.89 -30.32
CA PHE A 189 10.47 -7.16 -30.64
C PHE A 189 10.94 -7.23 -32.09
N THR A 190 12.25 -7.13 -32.24
CA THR A 190 13.01 -7.50 -33.42
C THR A 190 14.16 -8.34 -32.91
N GLU A 191 14.06 -9.66 -33.05
CA GLU A 191 15.12 -10.59 -32.60
C GLU A 191 16.44 -10.26 -33.31
N PHE A 192 17.53 -10.21 -32.54
CA PHE A 192 18.87 -10.16 -33.12
C PHE A 192 19.44 -11.57 -33.23
N SER A 193 20.06 -11.88 -34.36
CA SER A 193 20.74 -13.15 -34.60
C SER A 193 22.23 -12.93 -34.86
N LEU A 194 23.05 -13.82 -34.35
CA LEU A 194 24.49 -13.88 -34.53
C LEU A 194 24.85 -15.23 -35.14
N ASN A 195 25.50 -15.19 -36.30
CA ASN A 195 26.15 -16.36 -36.87
C ASN A 195 27.55 -16.49 -36.26
N ILE A 196 27.93 -17.71 -35.87
CA ILE A 196 29.25 -18.03 -35.29
C ILE A 196 30.01 -19.07 -36.12
N GLU A 197 29.60 -19.36 -37.36
CA GLU A 197 30.27 -20.36 -38.22
C GLU A 197 31.76 -20.06 -38.45
N SER A 198 32.16 -18.79 -38.45
CA SER A 198 33.54 -18.39 -38.69
C SER A 198 34.46 -18.41 -37.46
N VAL A 199 33.93 -18.68 -36.26
CA VAL A 199 34.78 -18.72 -35.06
C VAL A 199 35.60 -19.99 -35.00
N GLU A 200 36.76 -19.91 -34.35
CA GLU A 200 37.60 -21.08 -34.10
C GLU A 200 36.90 -22.01 -33.10
N GLU A 201 37.01 -23.32 -33.31
CA GLU A 201 36.48 -24.34 -32.39
C GLU A 201 37.27 -24.36 -31.07
N GLU A 202 36.64 -24.87 -30.01
CA GLU A 202 37.23 -25.03 -28.66
C GLU A 202 37.77 -23.73 -28.03
N ASN A 203 37.15 -22.59 -28.35
CA ASN A 203 37.50 -21.28 -27.83
C ASN A 203 36.32 -20.60 -27.15
N ALA A 204 36.60 -19.76 -26.15
CA ALA A 204 35.60 -18.95 -25.48
C ALA A 204 35.52 -17.56 -26.13
N TYR A 205 34.31 -17.04 -26.29
CA TYR A 205 34.03 -15.74 -26.88
C TYR A 205 33.00 -14.99 -26.04
N ASP A 206 33.12 -13.66 -26.02
CA ASP A 206 32.10 -12.79 -25.43
C ASP A 206 31.16 -12.25 -26.51
N VAL A 207 29.88 -12.18 -26.18
CA VAL A 207 28.82 -11.60 -27.01
C VAL A 207 28.52 -10.19 -26.48
N TYR A 208 28.43 -9.24 -27.40
CA TYR A 208 28.19 -7.84 -27.09
C TYR A 208 27.00 -7.30 -27.87
N LEU A 209 26.26 -6.37 -27.26
CA LEU A 209 25.40 -5.43 -27.94
C LEU A 209 26.25 -4.23 -28.39
N CYS A 210 26.12 -3.87 -29.65
CA CYS A 210 26.75 -2.69 -30.24
C CYS A 210 25.75 -1.94 -31.12
N TYR A 211 26.13 -0.75 -31.57
CA TYR A 211 25.32 0.05 -32.46
C TYR A 211 26.19 0.80 -33.46
N GLU A 212 25.63 1.04 -34.65
CA GLU A 212 26.12 2.04 -35.58
C GLU A 212 25.18 3.23 -35.60
N THR A 213 25.72 4.42 -35.84
CA THR A 213 24.92 5.63 -36.02
C THR A 213 24.89 5.99 -37.50
N ILE A 214 23.71 5.87 -38.11
CA ILE A 214 23.47 6.19 -39.51
C ILE A 214 22.48 7.35 -39.54
N GLU A 215 22.87 8.46 -40.15
CA GLU A 215 22.04 9.68 -40.27
C GLU A 215 21.50 10.24 -38.92
N GLY A 216 22.14 9.90 -37.79
CA GLY A 216 21.73 10.34 -36.45
C GLY A 216 20.85 9.33 -35.70
N GLU A 217 20.47 8.22 -36.32
CA GLU A 217 19.72 7.12 -35.70
C GLU A 217 20.65 5.95 -35.38
N ARG A 218 20.41 5.26 -34.24
CA ARG A 218 21.19 4.08 -33.83
C ARG A 218 20.54 2.82 -34.38
N THR A 219 21.30 2.05 -35.14
CA THR A 219 20.94 0.67 -35.50
C THR A 219 21.72 -0.28 -34.61
N TYR A 220 21.01 -1.19 -33.93
CA TYR A 220 21.59 -2.10 -32.94
C TYR A 220 21.87 -3.49 -33.53
N TYR A 221 22.96 -4.10 -33.07
CA TYR A 221 23.39 -5.44 -33.47
C TYR A 221 23.94 -6.20 -32.28
N ILE A 222 23.94 -7.52 -32.38
CA ILE A 222 24.79 -8.37 -31.54
C ILE A 222 25.99 -8.85 -32.35
N GLY A 223 27.12 -9.01 -31.67
CA GLY A 223 28.37 -9.49 -32.25
C GLY A 223 29.21 -10.20 -31.22
N TYR A 224 30.27 -10.87 -31.66
CA TYR A 224 31.29 -11.43 -30.77
C TYR A 224 32.61 -10.69 -30.92
N GLY A 225 33.35 -10.61 -29.81
CA GLY A 225 34.69 -10.03 -29.78
C GLY A 225 35.80 -11.03 -30.14
N PRO A 226 37.07 -10.66 -29.94
CA PRO A 226 38.19 -11.60 -30.10
C PRO A 226 38.01 -12.81 -29.16
N ALA A 227 38.58 -13.95 -29.56
CA ALA A 227 38.68 -15.12 -28.69
C ALA A 227 39.35 -14.75 -27.37
N TRP A 228 38.91 -15.38 -26.30
CA TRP A 228 39.62 -15.31 -25.03
C TRP A 228 41.05 -15.83 -25.22
N ALA A 229 42.01 -15.23 -24.53
CA ALA A 229 43.42 -15.64 -24.64
C ALA A 229 43.65 -17.10 -24.19
N THR A 230 42.86 -17.57 -23.22
CA THR A 230 42.71 -18.97 -22.85
C THR A 230 41.25 -19.20 -22.40
N LEU A 231 40.84 -20.46 -22.21
CA LEU A 231 39.52 -20.79 -21.66
C LEU A 231 39.23 -20.20 -20.26
N ASN A 232 40.26 -19.64 -19.61
CA ASN A 232 40.24 -19.12 -18.24
C ASN A 232 40.66 -17.64 -18.17
N SER A 233 40.92 -17.00 -19.32
CA SER A 233 41.40 -15.62 -19.35
C SER A 233 41.05 -14.92 -20.65
N ARG A 234 40.43 -13.75 -20.53
CA ARG A 234 40.11 -12.85 -21.65
C ARG A 234 41.30 -12.15 -22.28
N GLY A 235 42.50 -12.31 -21.69
CA GLY A 235 43.70 -11.56 -22.07
C GLY A 235 43.71 -10.12 -21.56
N THR A 236 44.77 -9.36 -21.88
CA THR A 236 44.92 -7.96 -21.46
C THR A 236 45.35 -7.04 -22.61
N GLY A 237 44.81 -5.82 -22.64
CA GLY A 237 45.18 -4.78 -23.61
C GLY A 237 44.26 -4.64 -24.82
N VAL A 238 44.72 -3.96 -25.87
CA VAL A 238 43.94 -3.67 -27.09
C VAL A 238 43.65 -4.97 -27.84
N ASN A 239 42.43 -5.08 -28.37
CA ASN A 239 41.95 -6.23 -29.12
C ASN A 239 41.92 -7.54 -28.31
N THR A 240 41.61 -7.43 -27.01
CA THR A 240 41.28 -8.57 -26.13
C THR A 240 39.83 -8.46 -25.66
N ALA A 241 39.30 -9.54 -25.08
CA ALA A 241 37.94 -9.59 -24.55
C ALA A 241 37.81 -8.97 -23.16
N GLU A 242 38.85 -8.30 -22.64
CA GLU A 242 38.89 -7.80 -21.26
C GLU A 242 37.72 -6.84 -20.96
N LEU A 243 37.05 -7.06 -19.82
CA LEU A 243 35.86 -6.31 -19.43
C LEU A 243 36.17 -5.28 -18.34
N THR A 244 35.37 -4.22 -18.32
CA THR A 244 35.30 -3.29 -17.19
C THR A 244 33.84 -2.94 -16.90
N LEU A 245 33.56 -2.47 -15.69
CA LEU A 245 32.20 -2.11 -15.27
C LEU A 245 31.99 -0.61 -15.53
N ASP A 246 30.96 -0.27 -16.29
CA ASP A 246 30.51 1.10 -16.54
C ASP A 246 29.00 1.22 -16.31
N GLY A 247 28.58 2.11 -15.41
CA GLY A 247 27.16 2.30 -15.09
C GLY A 247 26.42 1.03 -14.64
N GLY A 248 27.11 0.05 -14.05
CA GLY A 248 26.53 -1.25 -13.65
C GLY A 248 26.38 -2.28 -14.78
N VAL A 249 26.89 -1.96 -15.98
CA VAL A 249 26.94 -2.84 -17.15
C VAL A 249 28.39 -3.20 -17.42
N TYR A 250 28.68 -4.46 -17.77
CA TYR A 250 30.02 -4.82 -18.24
C TYR A 250 30.17 -4.35 -19.68
N VAL A 251 31.31 -3.73 -19.98
CA VAL A 251 31.65 -3.22 -21.31
C VAL A 251 33.08 -3.63 -21.66
N ASN A 252 33.43 -3.57 -22.95
CA ASN A 252 34.80 -3.78 -23.39
C ASN A 252 35.75 -2.74 -22.76
N LYS A 253 36.82 -3.19 -22.10
CA LYS A 253 37.76 -2.31 -21.41
C LYS A 253 38.67 -1.55 -22.36
N TYR A 254 39.08 -2.20 -23.45
CA TYR A 254 39.95 -1.63 -24.46
C TYR A 254 39.25 -1.65 -25.83
N ALA A 255 39.77 -0.84 -26.77
CA ALA A 255 39.29 -0.89 -28.15
C ALA A 255 39.54 -2.28 -28.75
N MET A 256 38.58 -2.76 -29.55
CA MET A 256 38.62 -4.08 -30.19
C MET A 256 37.79 -4.10 -31.46
N ASN A 257 37.95 -5.15 -32.27
CA ASN A 257 37.06 -5.43 -33.37
C ASN A 257 35.99 -6.44 -32.94
N LEU A 258 34.74 -6.17 -33.28
CA LEU A 258 33.63 -7.11 -33.17
C LEU A 258 33.30 -7.65 -34.55
N THR A 259 32.87 -8.90 -34.64
CA THR A 259 32.17 -9.41 -35.82
C THR A 259 30.68 -9.45 -35.51
N CYS A 260 29.88 -8.69 -36.27
CA CYS A 260 28.50 -8.36 -35.94
C CYS A 260 27.48 -8.85 -36.97
N GLY A 261 26.30 -9.24 -36.47
CA GLY A 261 25.13 -9.57 -37.27
C GLY A 261 25.25 -10.88 -38.07
N ALA A 262 24.19 -11.22 -38.81
CA ALA A 262 24.12 -12.47 -39.58
C ALA A 262 25.07 -12.52 -40.80
N ALA A 263 25.58 -11.36 -41.24
CA ALA A 263 26.49 -11.25 -42.38
C ALA A 263 27.98 -11.22 -41.98
N GLU A 264 28.27 -11.37 -40.68
CA GLU A 264 29.63 -11.38 -40.12
C GLU A 264 30.47 -10.15 -40.55
N THR A 265 29.96 -8.95 -40.29
CA THR A 265 30.68 -7.71 -40.63
C THR A 265 31.58 -7.28 -39.47
N ASP A 266 32.86 -7.02 -39.76
CA ASP A 266 33.79 -6.49 -38.76
C ASP A 266 33.53 -5.00 -38.47
N VAL A 267 33.33 -4.69 -37.19
CA VAL A 267 33.04 -3.35 -36.66
C VAL A 267 34.09 -3.00 -35.59
N ALA A 268 34.83 -1.91 -35.82
CA ALA A 268 35.76 -1.38 -34.83
C ALA A 268 35.01 -0.62 -33.74
N VAL A 269 35.21 -1.00 -32.47
CA VAL A 269 34.61 -0.34 -31.31
C VAL A 269 35.70 0.19 -30.38
N GLY A 270 35.51 1.42 -29.91
CA GLY A 270 36.34 2.05 -28.88
C GLY A 270 36.08 1.46 -27.50
N ALA A 271 36.95 1.77 -26.54
CA ALA A 271 36.78 1.35 -25.14
C ALA A 271 35.42 1.84 -24.58
N GLY A 272 34.70 0.93 -23.92
CA GLY A 272 33.40 1.17 -23.29
C GLY A 272 32.20 1.25 -24.24
N GLN A 273 32.38 1.04 -25.55
CA GLN A 273 31.29 1.18 -26.53
C GLN A 273 30.44 -0.08 -26.70
N ALA A 274 31.00 -1.26 -26.48
CA ALA A 274 30.33 -2.54 -26.65
C ALA A 274 29.87 -3.08 -25.29
N LYS A 275 28.56 -3.28 -25.15
CA LYS A 275 27.94 -3.75 -23.91
C LYS A 275 27.90 -5.26 -23.88
N TYR A 276 28.54 -5.86 -22.89
CA TYR A 276 28.60 -7.31 -22.73
C TYR A 276 27.22 -7.90 -22.43
N LEU A 277 26.83 -8.95 -23.15
CA LEU A 277 25.56 -9.67 -22.98
C LEU A 277 25.74 -11.05 -22.32
N GLY A 278 26.90 -11.66 -22.53
CA GLY A 278 27.18 -13.03 -22.12
C GLY A 278 28.38 -13.60 -22.87
N SER A 279 28.64 -14.89 -22.68
CA SER A 279 29.75 -15.58 -23.33
C SER A 279 29.27 -16.90 -23.92
N PHE A 280 29.98 -17.41 -24.90
CA PHE A 280 29.79 -18.78 -25.35
C PHE A 280 31.12 -19.53 -25.48
N LEU A 281 31.05 -20.85 -25.37
CA LEU A 281 32.13 -21.76 -25.72
C LEU A 281 31.82 -22.37 -27.08
N SER A 282 32.77 -22.28 -28.00
CA SER A 282 32.67 -22.94 -29.30
C SER A 282 33.04 -24.42 -29.20
N THR A 283 32.40 -25.24 -30.02
CA THR A 283 32.62 -26.69 -30.13
C THR A 283 32.78 -27.07 -31.59
N ASP A 284 33.47 -28.19 -31.83
CA ASP A 284 33.62 -28.85 -33.14
C ASP A 284 32.27 -29.34 -33.75
N GLY A 285 31.18 -29.30 -32.98
CA GLY A 285 29.85 -29.71 -33.39
C GLY A 285 29.57 -31.20 -33.26
N GLY A 286 30.46 -31.94 -32.60
CA GLY A 286 30.34 -33.37 -32.36
C GLY A 286 30.56 -34.27 -33.59
N PRO A 287 30.41 -35.60 -33.42
CA PRO A 287 30.72 -36.58 -34.46
C PRO A 287 29.89 -36.40 -35.74
N GLY A 288 30.56 -36.17 -36.87
CA GLY A 288 29.92 -35.99 -38.18
C GLY A 288 29.60 -34.54 -38.56
N SER A 289 29.94 -33.58 -37.70
CA SER A 289 29.93 -32.15 -38.00
C SER A 289 31.03 -31.77 -39.02
N PRO A 290 30.78 -30.80 -39.92
CA PRO A 290 31.85 -30.18 -40.69
C PRO A 290 32.91 -29.59 -39.76
N THR A 291 34.16 -30.02 -39.91
CA THR A 291 35.32 -29.52 -39.13
C THR A 291 35.64 -28.07 -39.49
N GLY A 292 36.00 -27.25 -38.51
CA GLY A 292 36.38 -25.85 -38.73
C GLY A 292 35.19 -24.90 -38.91
N VAL A 293 34.01 -25.27 -38.41
CA VAL A 293 32.83 -24.40 -38.33
C VAL A 293 32.47 -24.21 -36.86
N GLY A 294 32.46 -22.96 -36.40
CA GLY A 294 32.12 -22.62 -35.04
C GLY A 294 30.66 -22.94 -34.71
N LYS A 295 30.44 -23.69 -33.63
CA LYS A 295 29.12 -24.02 -33.09
C LYS A 295 29.10 -23.88 -31.59
N THR A 296 27.92 -23.85 -30.99
CA THR A 296 27.74 -23.91 -29.53
C THR A 296 26.52 -24.76 -29.19
N ALA A 297 26.41 -25.17 -27.93
CA ALA A 297 25.34 -26.04 -27.45
C ALA A 297 24.87 -25.65 -26.05
N ASP A 298 23.58 -25.81 -25.81
CA ASP A 298 22.97 -25.68 -24.50
C ASP A 298 22.06 -26.90 -24.29
N ASP A 299 22.67 -28.05 -24.04
CA ASP A 299 22.02 -29.36 -23.94
C ASP A 299 22.16 -30.00 -22.53
N ALA A 300 21.76 -31.26 -22.37
CA ALA A 300 21.74 -31.94 -21.07
C ALA A 300 23.11 -32.02 -20.38
N THR A 301 24.21 -31.97 -21.13
CA THR A 301 25.58 -32.10 -20.61
C THR A 301 26.45 -30.87 -20.84
N ARG A 302 26.04 -29.98 -21.75
CA ARG A 302 26.78 -28.78 -22.14
C ARG A 302 25.95 -27.53 -21.86
N GLY A 303 26.50 -26.61 -21.07
CA GLY A 303 26.00 -25.26 -20.86
C GLY A 303 26.94 -24.24 -21.49
N TYR A 304 27.07 -24.26 -22.82
CA TYR A 304 28.06 -23.45 -23.53
C TYR A 304 27.58 -22.05 -23.87
N LEU A 305 26.40 -21.65 -23.40
CA LEU A 305 25.90 -20.28 -23.53
C LEU A 305 25.65 -19.67 -22.14
N PHE A 306 26.50 -18.73 -21.76
CA PHE A 306 26.40 -17.98 -20.51
C PHE A 306 25.64 -16.67 -20.74
N ASN A 307 24.65 -16.40 -19.89
CA ASN A 307 23.93 -15.13 -19.86
C ASN A 307 24.47 -14.24 -18.73
N ALA A 308 24.84 -13.00 -19.05
CA ALA A 308 25.21 -12.01 -18.03
C ALA A 308 24.01 -11.52 -17.22
N TYR A 309 22.83 -11.50 -17.86
CA TYR A 309 21.58 -10.94 -17.34
C TYR A 309 20.42 -11.90 -17.55
N ASN A 310 19.36 -11.75 -16.75
CA ASN A 310 18.18 -12.63 -16.79
C ASN A 310 18.57 -14.12 -16.72
N GLN A 311 19.54 -14.42 -15.86
CA GLN A 311 20.03 -15.77 -15.64
C GLN A 311 18.91 -16.65 -15.10
N VAL A 312 18.88 -17.89 -15.57
CA VAL A 312 17.96 -18.92 -15.11
C VAL A 312 18.79 -20.11 -14.68
N GLU A 313 18.51 -20.60 -13.47
CA GLU A 313 19.12 -21.81 -12.94
C GLU A 313 18.87 -22.98 -13.90
N ARG A 314 19.93 -23.70 -14.25
CA ARG A 314 19.85 -24.81 -15.19
C ARG A 314 20.55 -26.02 -14.60
N GLN A 315 19.80 -27.12 -14.52
CA GLN A 315 20.34 -28.38 -14.06
C GLN A 315 20.87 -29.19 -15.24
N LEU A 316 22.19 -29.31 -15.38
CA LEU A 316 22.83 -30.26 -16.30
C LEU A 316 22.89 -31.62 -15.64
N GLN A 317 22.53 -32.68 -16.35
CA GLN A 317 22.55 -34.03 -15.82
C GLN A 317 23.09 -35.03 -16.83
N LEU A 318 24.06 -35.82 -16.39
CA LEU A 318 24.54 -36.98 -17.12
C LEU A 318 24.28 -38.22 -16.27
N TYR A 319 23.79 -39.28 -16.91
CA TYR A 319 23.65 -40.59 -16.29
C TYR A 319 24.27 -41.64 -17.20
N THR A 320 25.16 -42.46 -16.66
CA THR A 320 25.77 -43.57 -17.41
C THR A 320 25.58 -44.87 -16.64
N GLU A 321 25.19 -45.94 -17.33
CA GLU A 321 25.06 -47.31 -16.81
C GLU A 321 25.97 -48.25 -17.60
N ASN A 322 27.27 -48.23 -17.30
CA ASN A 322 28.24 -49.11 -17.95
C ASN A 322 29.02 -49.88 -16.88
N GLU A 323 29.18 -51.18 -17.09
CA GLU A 323 30.10 -52.01 -16.31
C GLU A 323 31.47 -52.02 -17.01
N HIS A 324 32.49 -51.51 -16.32
CA HIS A 324 33.88 -51.52 -16.81
C HIS A 324 34.82 -51.98 -15.70
N SER A 325 36.06 -52.35 -16.06
CA SER A 325 37.04 -52.84 -15.10
C SER A 325 38.46 -52.40 -15.41
N TYR A 326 39.23 -52.08 -14.36
CA TYR A 326 40.64 -51.71 -14.45
C TYR A 326 41.50 -52.54 -13.50
N GLU A 327 42.73 -52.79 -13.92
CA GLU A 327 43.73 -53.53 -13.16
C GLU A 327 44.85 -52.63 -12.60
N SER A 328 44.66 -51.31 -12.61
CA SER A 328 45.70 -50.32 -12.25
C SER A 328 45.20 -49.33 -11.20
N GLY A 329 46.08 -48.99 -10.25
CA GLY A 329 45.82 -48.01 -9.19
C GLY A 329 46.08 -46.55 -9.57
N SER A 330 46.34 -46.27 -10.85
CA SER A 330 46.49 -44.89 -11.34
C SER A 330 45.13 -44.28 -11.66
N MET A 331 44.95 -43.03 -11.24
CA MET A 331 43.81 -42.18 -11.59
C MET A 331 43.62 -42.09 -13.10
N ARG A 332 42.36 -42.23 -13.55
CA ARG A 332 41.93 -42.15 -14.95
C ARG A 332 40.50 -41.64 -15.04
N ASP A 333 40.10 -41.17 -16.21
CA ASP A 333 38.72 -40.76 -16.50
C ASP A 333 37.76 -41.96 -16.48
N TRP A 334 36.51 -41.71 -16.09
CA TRP A 334 35.46 -42.72 -16.02
C TRP A 334 35.27 -43.44 -17.35
N ASN A 335 35.22 -44.77 -17.32
CA ASN A 335 35.17 -45.64 -18.50
C ASN A 335 36.27 -45.34 -19.56
N GLY A 336 37.38 -44.72 -19.16
CA GLY A 336 38.50 -44.36 -20.03
C GLY A 336 38.18 -43.30 -21.10
N THR A 337 37.09 -42.55 -20.95
CA THR A 337 36.66 -41.53 -21.94
C THR A 337 36.39 -40.18 -21.29
N ARG A 338 36.64 -39.10 -22.04
CA ARG A 338 36.26 -37.72 -21.68
C ARG A 338 34.85 -37.34 -22.12
N GLU A 339 34.18 -38.20 -22.89
CA GLU A 339 32.80 -37.98 -23.32
C GLU A 339 31.80 -37.97 -22.15
N THR A 340 32.19 -38.52 -20.99
CA THR A 340 31.38 -38.48 -19.77
C THR A 340 31.72 -37.28 -18.89
N GLN A 341 31.53 -36.08 -19.43
CA GLN A 341 31.74 -34.82 -18.72
C GLN A 341 30.50 -33.93 -18.78
N LEU A 342 30.29 -33.15 -17.73
CA LEU A 342 29.44 -31.96 -17.79
C LEU A 342 30.35 -30.75 -17.93
N SER A 343 29.96 -29.79 -18.77
CA SER A 343 30.82 -28.64 -19.04
C SER A 343 29.99 -27.37 -19.21
N VAL A 344 30.42 -26.28 -18.58
CA VAL A 344 29.74 -24.98 -18.61
C VAL A 344 30.77 -23.86 -18.73
N ILE A 345 30.40 -22.77 -19.39
CA ILE A 345 31.17 -21.52 -19.37
C ILE A 345 30.58 -20.55 -18.34
N ILE A 346 31.43 -19.96 -17.50
CA ILE A 346 31.06 -18.91 -16.55
C ILE A 346 31.71 -17.61 -16.99
N GLY A 347 30.90 -16.64 -17.40
CA GLY A 347 31.40 -15.42 -18.03
C GLY A 347 31.75 -14.29 -17.07
N LEU A 348 31.27 -14.25 -15.83
CA LEU A 348 31.48 -13.09 -14.92
C LEU A 348 31.99 -13.48 -13.54
N GLU A 349 32.81 -12.62 -12.96
CA GLU A 349 33.28 -12.75 -11.57
C GLU A 349 32.09 -12.77 -10.60
N ASN A 350 32.18 -13.60 -9.55
CA ASN A 350 31.12 -13.85 -8.55
C ASN A 350 29.91 -14.68 -9.03
N GLN A 351 29.93 -15.17 -10.26
CA GLN A 351 29.02 -16.23 -10.70
C GLN A 351 29.68 -17.58 -10.42
N HIS A 352 28.87 -18.57 -10.03
CA HIS A 352 29.34 -19.91 -9.75
C HIS A 352 28.31 -20.92 -10.20
N ALA A 353 28.80 -22.12 -10.54
CA ALA A 353 27.97 -23.30 -10.69
C ALA A 353 28.18 -24.19 -9.47
N GLU A 354 27.16 -24.96 -9.10
CA GLU A 354 27.24 -25.95 -8.03
C GLU A 354 27.27 -27.37 -8.62
N LEU A 355 28.29 -28.15 -8.27
CA LEU A 355 28.38 -29.55 -8.69
C LEU A 355 27.92 -30.52 -7.59
N PHE A 356 27.02 -31.42 -7.95
CA PHE A 356 26.60 -32.60 -7.19
C PHE A 356 26.93 -33.87 -7.99
N VAL A 357 27.45 -34.90 -7.33
CA VAL A 357 27.71 -36.21 -7.97
C VAL A 357 27.11 -37.31 -7.12
N ASN A 358 26.59 -38.35 -7.76
CA ASN A 358 26.16 -39.59 -7.13
C ASN A 358 26.76 -40.76 -7.93
N ALA A 359 27.42 -41.71 -7.27
CA ALA A 359 28.04 -42.85 -7.94
C ALA A 359 27.67 -44.17 -7.23
N SER A 360 27.61 -45.26 -7.98
CA SER A 360 27.29 -46.61 -7.49
C SER A 360 28.18 -47.68 -8.12
N ALA A 361 28.53 -48.71 -7.35
CA ALA A 361 29.39 -49.79 -7.81
C ALA A 361 29.20 -51.10 -7.02
N LEU A 362 29.66 -52.20 -7.62
CA LEU A 362 29.58 -53.55 -7.05
C LEU A 362 30.75 -53.89 -6.12
N GLN A 363 31.96 -53.49 -6.49
CA GLN A 363 33.19 -53.64 -5.71
C GLN A 363 34.05 -52.40 -5.93
N MET A 364 34.35 -51.67 -4.85
CA MET A 364 35.14 -50.45 -4.90
C MET A 364 36.14 -50.34 -3.78
N ASN A 365 37.37 -50.00 -4.17
CA ASN A 365 38.38 -49.45 -3.28
C ASN A 365 38.83 -48.11 -3.87
N ASN A 366 38.40 -46.99 -3.27
CA ASN A 366 38.76 -45.59 -3.55
C ASN A 366 38.26 -44.96 -4.89
N ILE A 367 37.08 -44.32 -4.89
CA ILE A 367 36.70 -43.33 -5.93
C ILE A 367 37.29 -41.96 -5.57
N GLN A 368 37.79 -41.21 -6.55
CA GLN A 368 38.13 -39.80 -6.38
C GLN A 368 37.45 -38.99 -7.48
N ILE A 369 36.54 -38.10 -7.11
CA ILE A 369 35.88 -37.22 -8.07
C ILE A 369 36.77 -36.01 -8.26
N GLN A 370 37.12 -35.70 -9.52
CA GLN A 370 37.93 -34.53 -9.83
C GLN A 370 37.11 -33.56 -10.68
N VAL A 371 36.76 -32.43 -10.07
CA VAL A 371 36.26 -31.28 -10.84
C VAL A 371 37.47 -30.59 -11.44
N GLU A 372 37.47 -30.43 -12.76
CA GLU A 372 38.43 -29.60 -13.45
C GLU A 372 37.79 -28.22 -13.60
N ASP A 373 37.95 -27.41 -12.56
CA ASP A 373 37.69 -25.97 -12.61
C ASP A 373 38.87 -25.28 -13.31
N ASN A 374 38.63 -24.11 -13.91
CA ASN A 374 39.67 -23.19 -14.39
C ASN A 374 40.70 -22.75 -13.34
N SER A 375 40.43 -22.99 -12.05
CA SER A 375 41.27 -22.61 -10.91
C SER A 375 42.05 -23.76 -10.26
N ASP A 376 42.13 -24.95 -10.88
CA ASP A 376 42.85 -26.12 -10.35
C ASP A 376 42.46 -26.47 -8.90
N LEU A 377 41.16 -26.55 -8.60
CA LEU A 377 40.69 -26.98 -7.28
C LEU A 377 41.15 -28.41 -6.98
N GLU A 378 42.00 -28.52 -5.97
CA GLU A 378 42.51 -29.77 -5.43
C GLU A 378 41.36 -30.71 -4.99
N ASN A 379 41.12 -31.74 -5.79
CA ASN A 379 40.51 -33.03 -5.44
C ASN A 379 39.32 -33.01 -4.44
N PHE A 380 38.08 -32.98 -4.93
CA PHE A 380 36.93 -33.39 -4.12
C PHE A 380 37.04 -34.90 -3.80
N THR A 381 37.69 -35.23 -2.70
CA THR A 381 37.97 -36.62 -2.35
C THR A 381 36.80 -37.21 -1.55
N MET A 382 35.98 -38.06 -2.19
CA MET A 382 35.07 -38.93 -1.45
C MET A 382 35.84 -40.11 -0.85
N LEU A 383 36.18 -40.04 0.45
CA LEU A 383 36.83 -41.17 1.15
C LEU A 383 35.79 -42.10 1.76
N GLY A 384 35.64 -43.31 1.21
CA GLY A 384 34.84 -44.38 1.80
C GLY A 384 35.28 -45.77 1.35
N LYS A 385 35.40 -46.72 2.29
CA LYS A 385 35.47 -48.16 1.99
C LYS A 385 34.04 -48.68 1.84
N PHE A 386 33.75 -49.36 0.72
CA PHE A 386 32.43 -49.91 0.42
C PHE A 386 32.44 -51.43 0.65
N ALA A 387 31.44 -51.95 1.36
CA ALA A 387 31.17 -53.39 1.39
C ALA A 387 30.33 -53.75 0.15
N ALA A 388 30.40 -55.01 -0.30
CA ALA A 388 29.67 -55.48 -1.47
C ALA A 388 28.15 -55.24 -1.35
N GLU A 389 27.51 -54.84 -2.46
CA GLU A 389 26.05 -54.70 -2.62
C GLU A 389 25.34 -53.52 -1.91
N GLU A 390 25.98 -52.36 -1.71
CA GLU A 390 25.30 -51.15 -1.19
C GLU A 390 25.19 -50.00 -2.22
N TYR A 391 23.98 -49.44 -2.36
CA TYR A 391 23.76 -48.12 -2.97
C TYR A 391 24.12 -47.02 -1.97
N LYS A 392 25.07 -46.14 -2.30
CA LYS A 392 25.39 -44.96 -1.46
C LYS A 392 25.50 -43.69 -2.29
N SER A 393 24.83 -42.63 -1.83
CA SER A 393 24.96 -41.26 -2.34
C SER A 393 25.99 -40.50 -1.54
N ALA A 394 26.89 -39.77 -2.18
CA ALA A 394 27.80 -38.85 -1.51
C ALA A 394 27.96 -37.60 -2.38
N GLY A 395 27.57 -36.44 -1.86
CA GLY A 395 27.57 -35.16 -2.59
C GLY A 395 28.50 -34.13 -1.95
N GLY A 396 28.99 -33.20 -2.76
CA GLY A 396 29.73 -32.01 -2.36
C GLY A 396 29.12 -30.76 -2.94
N LYS A 397 29.56 -29.58 -2.50
CA LYS A 397 29.34 -28.31 -3.20
C LYS A 397 30.71 -27.79 -3.61
N VAL A 398 30.91 -27.59 -4.91
CA VAL A 398 32.11 -26.96 -5.48
C VAL A 398 31.65 -25.66 -6.11
N THR A 399 32.28 -24.55 -5.74
CA THR A 399 32.01 -23.22 -6.29
C THR A 399 32.99 -22.98 -7.41
N CYS A 400 32.49 -22.81 -8.64
CA CYS A 400 33.34 -22.62 -9.82
C CYS A 400 33.73 -21.15 -10.09
N ALA A 401 34.90 -20.92 -10.70
CA ALA A 401 35.41 -19.59 -11.06
C ALA A 401 35.12 -19.20 -12.54
N VAL A 402 35.53 -17.99 -12.97
CA VAL A 402 35.32 -17.47 -14.33
C VAL A 402 36.13 -18.25 -15.36
N GLY A 403 35.46 -18.78 -16.39
CA GLY A 403 36.07 -19.61 -17.41
C GLY A 403 35.24 -20.85 -17.73
N VAL A 404 35.84 -21.76 -18.49
CA VAL A 404 35.25 -23.08 -18.74
C VAL A 404 35.48 -23.97 -17.53
N ASN A 405 34.40 -24.59 -17.06
CA ASN A 405 34.41 -25.47 -15.90
C ASN A 405 33.87 -26.83 -16.31
N ASN A 406 34.66 -27.87 -16.03
CA ASN A 406 34.36 -29.25 -16.37
C ASN A 406 34.17 -30.07 -15.10
N ALA A 407 33.07 -30.78 -15.03
CA ALA A 407 32.85 -31.80 -14.01
C ALA A 407 33.09 -33.18 -14.63
N ILE A 408 34.14 -33.85 -14.16
CA ILE A 408 34.56 -35.17 -14.60
C ILE A 408 34.60 -36.09 -13.38
N VAL A 409 34.27 -37.37 -13.55
CA VAL A 409 34.56 -38.38 -12.52
C VAL A 409 35.80 -39.13 -12.94
N ARG A 410 36.74 -39.23 -12.00
CA ARG A 410 37.91 -40.08 -12.14
C ARG A 410 37.83 -41.24 -11.17
N GLU A 411 38.57 -42.29 -11.47
CA GLU A 411 38.58 -43.52 -10.70
C GLU A 411 39.98 -44.14 -10.67
N ALA A 412 40.29 -44.87 -9.61
CA ALA A 412 41.55 -45.59 -9.43
C ALA A 412 41.30 -46.92 -8.71
N GLY A 413 41.91 -48.00 -9.19
CA GLY A 413 41.81 -49.31 -8.52
C GLY A 413 42.62 -49.39 -7.22
N ALA A 414 42.35 -50.40 -6.38
CA ALA A 414 43.24 -50.71 -5.26
C ALA A 414 44.62 -51.17 -5.77
N SER A 415 45.68 -50.79 -5.05
CA SER A 415 47.00 -51.39 -5.21
C SER A 415 46.92 -52.89 -4.91
N GLY A 416 46.97 -53.73 -5.95
CA GLY A 416 46.88 -55.19 -5.81
C GLY A 416 46.07 -55.94 -6.89
N GLY A 417 45.56 -55.28 -7.94
CA GLY A 417 44.94 -55.97 -9.09
C GLY A 417 43.46 -56.33 -8.92
N TYR A 418 42.71 -55.59 -8.10
CA TYR A 418 41.27 -55.77 -8.01
C TYR A 418 40.55 -54.99 -9.12
N ALA A 419 39.68 -55.66 -9.87
CA ALA A 419 38.77 -55.02 -10.81
C ALA A 419 37.81 -54.11 -10.05
N ILE A 420 37.79 -52.82 -10.39
CA ILE A 420 36.64 -51.96 -10.09
C ILE A 420 35.51 -52.44 -11.00
N THR A 421 34.32 -52.71 -10.48
CA THR A 421 33.12 -52.83 -11.32
C THR A 421 32.17 -51.74 -10.89
N ALA A 422 32.28 -50.60 -11.57
CA ALA A 422 31.34 -49.51 -11.39
C ALA A 422 30.09 -49.78 -12.25
N ARG A 423 28.92 -49.33 -11.80
CA ARG A 423 27.65 -49.63 -12.47
C ARG A 423 26.94 -48.41 -12.98
N ALA A 424 26.88 -47.36 -12.17
CA ALA A 424 26.25 -46.12 -12.58
C ALA A 424 26.84 -44.89 -11.92
N ALA A 425 26.91 -43.79 -12.67
CA ALA A 425 27.23 -42.46 -12.17
C ALA A 425 26.20 -41.45 -12.67
N MET A 426 25.67 -40.65 -11.74
CA MET A 426 24.82 -39.50 -12.00
C MET A 426 25.57 -38.23 -11.62
N PHE A 427 25.63 -37.30 -12.55
CA PHE A 427 26.28 -36.01 -12.39
C PHE A 427 25.20 -34.93 -12.43
N THR A 428 25.32 -33.89 -11.63
CA THR A 428 24.37 -32.79 -11.63
C THR A 428 25.09 -31.48 -11.39
N MET A 429 25.05 -30.56 -12.35
CA MET A 429 25.58 -29.20 -12.21
C MET A 429 24.40 -28.22 -12.22
N ARG A 430 24.39 -27.24 -11.32
CA ARG A 430 23.33 -26.23 -11.18
C ARG A 430 23.85 -24.82 -11.35
#